data_AF-A0A2P4SD12-F1
#
_entry.id   AF-A0A2P4SD12-F1
#
_cell.length_a   1.000
_cell.length_b   1.000
_cell.length_c   1.000
_cell.angle_alpha   90.00
_cell.angle_beta   90.00
_cell.angle_gamma   90.00
#
_symmetry.space_group_name_H-M   'P 1'
#
loop_
_entity.id
_entity.type
_entity.pdbx_description
1 polymer ?
#
loop_
_entity_poly.entity_id
_entity_poly.type
_entity_poly.pdbx_seq_one_letter_code
_entity_poly.pdbx_strand_id
1 'polypeptide(L)'
;LLIFCIFHLNFQVIPPKEWKPRKHYDDIEDLVIPAPIQQMVTGQSGLFTQYNIQKKPMTVKEFKQLANSDKYCTPRYIDYEDLERKYWKNLTFVAPIYGADINGSIYDKTLNRVEINCTSARTLLSVCIIFVYLCGNLVIF
;
A
#
# COMPACT_ATOMS: atom_id res chain seq x y z
N LEU A 1 -24.95 23.87 -1.70
CA LEU A 1 -25.23 23.05 -2.91
C LEU A 1 -25.11 21.58 -2.55
N LEU A 2 -26.09 21.09 -1.79
CA LEU A 2 -26.56 19.71 -1.92
C LEU A 2 -27.31 19.62 -3.25
N ILE A 3 -27.33 18.43 -3.84
CA ILE A 3 -27.99 18.03 -5.10
C ILE A 3 -27.07 18.18 -6.33
N PHE A 4 -26.91 17.07 -7.06
CA PHE A 4 -26.05 16.78 -8.22
C PHE A 4 -24.65 16.22 -7.91
N CYS A 5 -24.59 14.94 -7.56
CA CYS A 5 -23.87 13.91 -8.33
C CYS A 5 -23.73 12.62 -7.50
N ILE A 6 -24.81 11.82 -7.50
CA ILE A 6 -24.73 10.38 -7.30
C ILE A 6 -23.97 9.85 -8.53
N PHE A 7 -22.63 9.68 -8.46
CA PHE A 7 -21.76 8.87 -9.34
C PHE A 7 -20.26 9.18 -9.05
N HIS A 8 -19.77 9.04 -7.81
CA HIS A 8 -18.32 9.03 -7.50
C HIS A 8 -18.09 8.16 -6.25
N LEU A 9 -17.83 6.87 -6.46
CA LEU A 9 -17.80 5.82 -5.42
C LEU A 9 -16.54 5.79 -4.55
N ASN A 10 -15.68 6.81 -4.58
CA ASN A 10 -14.50 6.89 -3.72
C ASN A 10 -14.73 7.93 -2.63
N PHE A 11 -14.76 7.48 -1.37
CA PHE A 11 -14.80 8.35 -0.21
C PHE A 11 -13.53 8.15 0.63
N GLN A 12 -12.85 9.23 0.96
CA GLN A 12 -11.74 9.22 1.90
C GLN A 12 -12.27 9.49 3.30
N VAL A 13 -12.07 8.55 4.22
CA VAL A 13 -12.36 8.77 5.64
C VAL A 13 -11.09 9.27 6.32
N ILE A 14 -11.11 10.51 6.79
CA ILE A 14 -10.00 11.09 7.54
C ILE A 14 -10.29 10.89 9.04
N PRO A 15 -9.50 10.08 9.77
CA PRO A 15 -9.72 9.90 11.20
C PRO A 15 -9.38 11.17 11.98
N PRO A 16 -9.92 11.34 13.20
CA PRO A 16 -9.50 12.41 14.12
C PRO A 16 -7.99 12.39 14.35
N LYS A 17 -7.36 13.56 14.53
CA LYS A 17 -5.90 13.70 14.65
C LYS A 17 -5.32 12.92 15.85
N GLU A 18 -6.10 12.81 16.92
CA GLU A 18 -5.78 12.05 18.12
C GLU A 18 -5.90 10.53 17.94
N TRP A 19 -6.62 10.07 16.91
CA TRP A 19 -6.78 8.64 16.66
C TRP A 19 -5.52 8.07 16.02
N LYS A 20 -4.93 7.06 16.69
CA LYS A 20 -3.78 6.31 16.20
C LYS A 20 -4.04 4.82 16.36
N PRO A 21 -4.00 4.02 15.27
CA PRO A 21 -4.26 2.58 15.33
C PRO A 21 -3.15 1.79 16.05
N ARG A 22 -1.98 2.41 16.23
CA ARG A 22 -0.82 1.84 16.92
C ARG A 22 0.10 2.97 17.44
N LYS A 23 0.83 2.71 18.53
CA LYS A 23 1.79 3.68 19.11
C LYS A 23 3.07 3.87 18.28
N HIS A 24 3.71 2.80 17.82
CA HIS A 24 4.94 2.81 17.00
C HIS A 24 4.98 1.60 16.06
N TYR A 25 5.66 1.70 14.92
CA TYR A 25 5.75 0.61 13.93
C TYR A 25 7.11 -0.12 13.93
N ASP A 26 7.98 0.10 14.91
CA ASP A 26 9.36 -0.42 14.89
C ASP A 26 9.43 -1.96 14.97
N ASP A 27 8.39 -2.60 15.48
CA ASP A 27 8.28 -4.05 15.69
C ASP A 27 7.77 -4.83 14.46
N ILE A 28 7.39 -4.14 13.37
CA ILE A 28 6.86 -4.82 12.17
C ILE A 28 7.95 -5.27 11.21
N GLU A 29 9.21 -4.87 11.43
CA GLU A 29 10.32 -5.17 10.52
C GLU A 29 10.57 -6.68 10.36
N ASP A 30 10.31 -7.46 11.41
CA ASP A 30 10.47 -8.92 11.42
C ASP A 30 9.28 -9.68 10.82
N LEU A 31 8.19 -8.99 10.46
CA LEU A 31 7.04 -9.61 9.82
C LEU A 31 7.44 -10.16 8.44
N VAL A 32 6.95 -11.37 8.13
CA VAL A 32 7.22 -12.03 6.85
C VAL A 32 6.11 -11.71 5.86
N ILE A 33 6.51 -11.26 4.67
CA ILE A 33 5.70 -11.18 3.46
C ILE A 33 5.84 -12.53 2.75
N PRO A 34 4.83 -13.41 2.81
CA PRO A 34 4.97 -14.80 2.35
C PRO A 34 4.97 -14.93 0.82
N ALA A 35 4.29 -14.02 0.12
CA ALA A 35 4.18 -14.03 -1.32
C ALA A 35 4.27 -12.61 -1.90
N PRO A 36 5.46 -11.97 -1.90
CA PRO A 36 5.61 -10.68 -2.55
C PRO A 36 5.34 -10.81 -4.05
N ILE A 37 4.68 -9.81 -4.63
CA ILE A 37 4.25 -9.83 -6.03
C ILE A 37 4.99 -8.74 -6.80
N GLN A 38 5.77 -9.14 -7.81
CA GLN A 38 6.35 -8.21 -8.77
C GLN A 38 5.35 -7.93 -9.90
N GLN A 39 5.04 -6.66 -10.12
CA GLN A 39 4.09 -6.24 -11.15
C GLN A 39 4.85 -5.92 -12.44
N MET A 40 4.75 -6.83 -13.41
CA MET A 40 5.30 -6.62 -14.73
C MET A 40 4.25 -5.90 -15.56
N VAL A 41 4.62 -4.74 -16.11
CA VAL A 41 3.73 -3.95 -16.95
C VAL A 41 4.30 -3.86 -18.36
N THR A 42 3.45 -4.12 -19.34
CA THR A 42 3.76 -3.97 -20.77
C THR A 42 2.69 -3.13 -21.44
N GLY A 43 3.08 -2.30 -22.40
CA GLY A 43 2.14 -1.43 -23.10
C GLY A 43 2.76 -0.09 -23.44
N GLN A 44 1.96 0.78 -24.07
CA GLN A 44 2.38 2.11 -24.51
C GLN A 44 1.16 3.03 -24.72
N SER A 45 1.40 4.34 -24.79
CA SER A 45 0.39 5.35 -25.12
C SER A 45 -0.87 5.28 -24.24
N GLY A 46 -0.70 5.01 -22.94
CA GLY A 46 -1.80 4.97 -21.98
C GLY A 46 -2.55 3.63 -21.91
N LEU A 47 -2.22 2.66 -22.77
CA LEU A 47 -2.78 1.31 -22.71
C LEU A 47 -1.72 0.33 -22.18
N PHE A 48 -2.02 -0.26 -21.02
CA PHE A 48 -1.10 -1.16 -20.33
C PHE A 48 -1.78 -2.45 -19.91
N THR A 49 -1.02 -3.53 -19.94
CA THR A 49 -1.38 -4.83 -19.38
C THR A 49 -0.39 -5.16 -18.28
N GLN A 50 -0.91 -5.56 -17.13
CA GLN A 50 -0.12 -5.98 -15.98
C GLN A 50 -0.25 -7.49 -15.80
N TYR A 51 0.87 -8.14 -15.49
CA TYR A 51 0.87 -9.51 -14.98
C TYR A 51 1.77 -9.62 -13.74
N ASN A 52 1.45 -10.59 -12.89
CA ASN A 52 2.02 -10.73 -11.56
C ASN A 52 3.03 -11.88 -11.53
N ILE A 53 4.24 -11.61 -11.05
CA ILE A 53 5.26 -12.63 -10.78
C ILE A 53 5.45 -12.74 -9.27
N GLN A 54 5.11 -13.89 -8.70
CA GLN A 54 5.39 -14.16 -7.29
C GLN A 54 6.90 -14.27 -7.04
N LYS A 55 7.38 -13.59 -6.01
CA LYS A 55 8.77 -13.62 -5.55
C LYS A 55 8.91 -14.53 -4.32
N LYS A 56 10.16 -14.80 -3.95
CA LYS A 56 10.46 -15.53 -2.71
C LYS A 56 9.97 -14.72 -1.50
N PRO A 57 9.56 -15.39 -0.41
CA PRO A 57 9.24 -14.73 0.84
C PRO A 57 10.36 -13.78 1.29
N MET A 58 10.00 -12.66 1.90
CA MET A 58 10.94 -11.70 2.48
C MET A 58 10.32 -11.04 3.70
N THR A 59 11.16 -10.51 4.58
CA THR A 59 10.74 -9.71 5.73
C THR A 59 10.34 -8.29 5.31
N VAL A 60 9.56 -7.60 6.14
CA VAL A 60 9.26 -6.17 5.94
C VAL A 60 10.55 -5.35 5.97
N LYS A 61 11.55 -5.74 6.76
CA LYS A 61 12.88 -5.14 6.76
C LYS A 61 13.56 -5.21 5.38
N GLU A 62 13.60 -6.39 4.78
CA GLU A 62 14.16 -6.60 3.44
C GLU A 62 13.37 -5.83 2.39
N PHE A 63 12.04 -5.83 2.48
CA PHE A 63 11.17 -5.06 1.61
C PHE A 63 11.44 -3.55 1.70
N LYS A 64 11.59 -3.03 2.92
CA LYS A 64 11.97 -1.63 3.20
C LYS A 64 13.32 -1.27 2.61
N GLN A 65 14.32 -2.13 2.77
CA GLN A 65 15.65 -1.92 2.17
C GLN A 65 15.56 -1.90 0.63
N LEU A 66 14.80 -2.82 0.05
CA LEU A 66 14.60 -2.89 -1.39
C LEU A 66 13.92 -1.64 -1.92
N ALA A 67 12.84 -1.20 -1.27
CA ALA A 67 12.09 -0.02 -1.66
C ALA A 67 12.88 1.29 -1.53
N ASN A 68 13.85 1.36 -0.61
CA ASN A 68 14.72 2.53 -0.45
C ASN A 68 16.03 2.42 -1.23
N SER A 69 16.28 1.32 -1.95
CA SER A 69 17.44 1.19 -2.83
C SER A 69 17.35 2.12 -4.04
N ASP A 70 18.50 2.47 -4.62
CA ASP A 70 18.57 3.35 -5.82
C ASP A 70 17.69 2.89 -6.99
N LYS A 71 17.36 1.59 -7.04
CA LYS A 71 16.54 1.00 -8.08
C LYS A 71 15.04 1.26 -7.93
N TYR A 72 14.55 1.32 -6.69
CA TYR A 72 13.11 1.37 -6.38
C TYR A 72 12.70 2.62 -5.60
N CYS A 73 13.67 3.40 -5.13
CA CYS A 73 13.40 4.60 -4.36
C CYS A 73 12.55 5.58 -5.17
N THR A 74 11.72 6.33 -4.46
CA THR A 74 10.88 7.33 -5.10
C THR A 74 11.75 8.39 -5.77
N PRO A 75 11.55 8.67 -7.07
CA PRO A 75 12.34 9.68 -7.76
C PRO A 75 12.08 11.05 -7.13
N ARG A 76 13.04 11.97 -7.22
CA ARG A 76 12.82 13.37 -6.79
C ARG A 76 11.67 13.97 -7.59
N TYR A 77 10.76 14.69 -6.94
CA TYR A 77 9.60 15.33 -7.57
C TYR A 77 9.34 16.70 -6.93
N ILE A 78 8.66 17.58 -7.68
CA ILE A 78 8.32 18.94 -7.24
C ILE A 78 6.95 18.93 -6.53
N ASP A 79 5.98 18.29 -7.15
CA ASP A 79 4.60 18.15 -6.66
C ASP A 79 4.03 16.79 -7.07
N TYR A 80 2.80 16.49 -6.62
CA TYR A 80 2.15 15.22 -6.94
C TYR A 80 1.85 15.04 -8.43
N GLU A 81 1.69 16.12 -9.19
CA GLU A 81 1.43 16.05 -10.63
C GLU A 81 2.69 15.64 -11.40
N ASP A 82 3.86 16.17 -11.01
CA ASP A 82 5.17 15.74 -11.51
C ASP A 82 5.45 14.27 -11.15
N LEU A 83 5.13 13.86 -9.92
CA LEU A 83 5.27 12.46 -9.51
C LEU A 83 4.36 11.52 -10.32
N GLU A 84 3.10 11.91 -10.55
CA GLU A 84 2.16 11.16 -11.38
C GLU A 84 2.65 11.07 -12.84
N ARG A 85 3.13 12.18 -13.42
CA ARG A 85 3.73 12.16 -14.76
C ARG A 85 4.92 11.21 -14.84
N LYS A 86 5.79 11.20 -13.83
CA LYS A 86 6.93 10.26 -13.74
C LYS A 86 6.48 8.81 -13.59
N TYR A 87 5.41 8.55 -12.82
CA TYR A 87 4.84 7.23 -12.69
C TYR A 87 4.39 6.68 -14.05
N TRP A 88 3.52 7.40 -14.76
CA TRP A 88 3.01 6.96 -16.06
C TRP A 88 4.09 6.83 -17.13
N LYS A 89 5.09 7.74 -17.12
CA LYS A 89 6.21 7.69 -18.05
C LYS A 89 7.12 6.48 -17.83
N ASN A 90 7.33 6.07 -16.58
CA ASN A 90 8.33 5.06 -16.22
C ASN A 90 7.74 3.68 -15.89
N LEU A 91 6.42 3.50 -16.05
CA LEU A 91 5.67 2.32 -15.60
C LEU A 91 6.23 0.98 -16.12
N THR A 92 6.85 0.97 -17.30
CA THR A 92 7.39 -0.25 -17.95
C THR A 92 8.89 -0.49 -17.70
N PHE A 93 9.61 0.44 -17.07
CA PHE A 93 11.07 0.36 -16.94
C PHE A 93 11.52 -0.46 -15.73
N VAL A 94 10.89 -0.24 -14.59
CA VAL A 94 11.21 -0.93 -13.34
C VAL A 94 9.92 -1.51 -12.78
N ALA A 95 9.81 -2.83 -12.81
CA ALA A 95 8.66 -3.54 -12.27
C ALA A 95 8.68 -3.51 -10.72
N PRO A 96 7.75 -2.77 -10.07
CA PRO A 96 7.67 -2.67 -8.61
C PRO A 96 7.27 -3.99 -7.96
N ILE A 97 7.53 -4.11 -6.66
CA ILE A 97 7.15 -5.27 -5.83
C ILE A 97 6.19 -4.80 -4.74
N TYR A 98 5.14 -5.58 -4.50
CA TYR A 98 4.12 -5.34 -3.49
C TYR A 98 4.07 -6.50 -2.51
N GLY A 99 3.96 -6.19 -1.21
CA GLY A 99 3.61 -7.18 -0.20
C GLY A 99 2.10 -7.12 0.06
N ALA A 100 1.32 -7.90 -0.67
CA ALA A 100 -0.14 -7.95 -0.53
C ALA A 100 -0.59 -9.26 0.14
N ASP A 101 -1.86 -9.31 0.54
CA ASP A 101 -2.54 -10.51 1.04
C ASP A 101 -1.86 -11.19 2.24
N ILE A 102 -1.27 -10.38 3.13
CA ILE A 102 -0.67 -10.87 4.36
C ILE A 102 -1.76 -10.98 5.42
N ASN A 103 -2.02 -12.20 5.89
CA ASN A 103 -2.96 -12.44 6.97
C ASN A 103 -2.44 -11.86 8.29
N GLY A 104 -3.16 -10.93 8.89
CA GLY A 104 -2.86 -10.42 10.23
C GLY A 104 -3.49 -9.08 10.53
N SER A 105 -3.19 -8.52 11.69
CA SER A 105 -3.53 -7.13 12.01
C SER A 105 -2.35 -6.49 12.73
N ILE A 106 -2.03 -5.26 12.36
CA ILE A 106 -1.03 -4.44 13.05
C ILE A 106 -1.68 -3.48 14.05
N TYR A 107 -2.94 -3.66 14.44
CA TYR A 107 -3.55 -2.80 15.45
C TYR A 107 -3.03 -3.16 16.84
N ASP A 108 -2.88 -2.17 17.72
CA ASP A 108 -2.53 -2.43 19.13
C ASP A 108 -3.65 -3.22 19.82
N LYS A 109 -3.29 -4.31 20.53
CA LYS A 109 -4.26 -5.16 21.26
C LYS A 109 -5.08 -4.40 22.30
N THR A 110 -4.56 -3.26 22.78
CA THR A 110 -5.18 -2.40 23.79
C THR A 110 -6.21 -1.43 23.22
N LEU A 111 -6.34 -1.33 21.89
CA LEU A 111 -7.48 -0.65 21.29
C LEU A 111 -8.71 -1.51 21.58
N ASN A 112 -9.52 -1.06 22.53
CA ASN A 112 -10.70 -1.79 22.96
C ASN A 112 -11.54 -2.20 21.75
N ARG A 113 -12.01 -3.45 21.80
CA ARG A 113 -12.81 -4.22 20.83
C ARG A 113 -14.03 -3.49 20.21
N VAL A 114 -14.34 -2.28 20.64
CA VAL A 114 -15.50 -1.48 20.24
C VAL A 114 -15.24 -0.59 19.01
N GLU A 115 -13.99 -0.25 18.67
CA GLU A 115 -13.70 0.60 17.49
C GLU A 115 -13.41 -0.17 16.19
N ILE A 116 -13.15 -1.48 16.29
CA ILE A 116 -12.97 -2.36 15.12
C ILE A 116 -14.29 -3.08 14.78
N ASN A 117 -15.46 -2.52 15.10
CA ASN A 117 -16.75 -3.17 14.81
C ASN A 117 -17.15 -3.16 13.32
N CYS A 118 -16.29 -2.63 12.43
CA CYS A 118 -16.36 -2.93 11.00
C CYS A 118 -15.93 -4.39 10.67
N THR A 119 -15.31 -5.12 11.61
CA THR A 119 -15.04 -6.57 11.44
C THR A 119 -16.26 -7.47 11.70
N SER A 120 -17.39 -6.93 12.19
CA SER A 120 -18.62 -7.73 12.36
C SER A 120 -19.49 -7.81 11.11
N ALA A 121 -19.19 -7.02 10.08
CA ALA A 121 -19.70 -7.27 8.75
C ALA A 121 -19.00 -8.54 8.24
N ARG A 122 -19.75 -9.64 8.15
CA ARG A 122 -19.35 -10.88 7.46
C ARG A 122 -19.21 -10.62 5.95
N THR A 123 -18.29 -9.75 5.59
CA THR A 123 -17.77 -9.54 4.24
C THR A 123 -16.35 -10.09 4.24
N LEU A 124 -15.94 -10.70 3.14
CA LEU A 124 -14.69 -11.45 2.90
C LEU A 124 -13.36 -10.70 3.16
N LEU A 125 -13.32 -9.67 4.00
CA LEU A 125 -12.09 -9.04 4.46
C LEU A 125 -11.46 -9.88 5.56
N SER A 126 -10.73 -10.92 5.15
CA SER A 126 -9.44 -11.17 5.80
C SER A 126 -8.69 -9.84 5.81
N VAL A 127 -8.16 -9.41 6.96
CA VAL A 127 -7.34 -8.19 7.03
C VAL A 127 -6.06 -8.48 6.23
N CYS A 128 -6.10 -8.18 4.93
CA CYS A 128 -4.95 -8.25 4.04
C CYS A 128 -4.12 -7.02 4.33
N ILE A 129 -3.04 -7.18 5.08
CA ILE A 129 -2.06 -6.11 5.25
C ILE A 129 -1.37 -5.92 3.89
N ILE A 130 -1.47 -4.71 3.33
CA ILE A 130 -0.76 -4.36 2.10
C ILE A 130 0.38 -3.41 2.45
N PHE A 131 1.61 -3.85 2.19
CA PHE A 131 2.79 -2.99 2.24
C PHE A 131 3.08 -2.37 0.88
N VAL A 132 2.99 -1.05 0.84
CA VAL A 132 3.47 -0.26 -0.30
C VAL A 132 4.43 0.78 0.22
N TYR A 133 5.62 0.88 -0.39
CA TYR A 133 6.53 1.98 -0.12
C TYR A 133 6.26 3.11 -1.11
N LEU A 134 5.84 4.27 -0.61
CA LEU A 134 5.61 5.48 -1.40
C LEU A 134 6.32 6.66 -0.74
N CYS A 135 7.09 7.41 -1.52
CA CYS A 135 7.79 8.61 -1.08
C CYS A 135 8.67 8.38 0.17
N GLY A 136 9.35 7.23 0.24
CA GLY A 136 10.21 6.87 1.37
C GLY A 136 9.47 6.44 2.65
N ASN A 137 8.13 6.34 2.61
CA ASN A 137 7.32 5.87 3.74
C ASN A 137 6.69 4.52 3.45
N LEU A 138 6.70 3.65 4.46
CA LEU A 138 5.89 2.43 4.44
C LEU A 138 4.43 2.82 4.66
N VAL A 139 3.62 2.63 3.62
CA VAL A 139 2.18 2.77 3.68
C VAL A 139 1.60 1.38 3.93
N ILE A 140 0.73 1.28 4.93
CA ILE A 140 0.04 0.06 5.31
C ILE A 140 -1.46 0.30 5.14
N PHE A 141 -2.09 -0.52 4.30
CA PHE A 141 -3.55 -0.55 4.12
C PHE A 141 -4.16 -1.72 4.87
#